data_AF-A0A0C9N0D3-F1
#
_entry.id   AF-A0A0C9N0D3-F1
#
_cell.length_a   1.000
_cell.length_b   1.000
_cell.length_c   1.000
_cell.angle_alpha   90.00
_cell.angle_beta   90.00
_cell.angle_gamma   90.00
#
_symmetry.space_group_name_H-M   'P 1'
#
loop_
_entity.id
_entity.type
_entity.pdbx_description
1 polymer ?
#
loop_
_entity_poly.entity_id
_entity_poly.type
_entity_poly.pdbx_seq_one_letter_code
_entity_poly.pdbx_strand_id
1 'polypeptide(L)'
;MHEHNTSQTCVFCFSKTSHPLKLVTRKSKQYLYSVNGTTVCTNPGCVIRSRGDTHKGRDSLSSLAIGFAGLSAVAIGQPIPCFDPNTISKLKTDNYKFLAKALLNRNTSGPASSLVM
;
A
#
# COMPACT_ATOMS: atom_id res chain seq x y z
N MET A 1 16.14 -2.37 3.90
CA MET A 1 14.67 -2.25 3.82
C MET A 1 14.12 -2.37 5.23
N HIS A 2 13.72 -1.28 5.87
CA HIS A 2 13.27 -1.30 7.28
C HIS A 2 11.77 -1.60 7.37
N GLU A 3 11.44 -2.60 8.17
CA GLU A 3 10.11 -3.21 8.42
C GLU A 3 9.04 -2.28 9.02
N HIS A 4 9.40 -1.03 9.32
CA HIS A 4 8.65 -0.19 10.25
C HIS A 4 7.31 0.35 9.72
N ASN A 5 7.10 0.40 8.39
CA ASN A 5 5.85 0.89 7.78
C ASN A 5 5.15 -0.10 6.84
N THR A 6 5.84 -1.17 6.43
CA THR A 6 5.30 -2.20 5.52
C THR A 6 4.16 -3.00 6.15
N SER A 7 4.27 -3.29 7.45
CA SER A 7 3.28 -4.05 8.21
C SER A 7 2.12 -3.20 8.74
N GLN A 8 2.15 -1.87 8.56
CA GLN A 8 1.17 -0.93 9.11
C GLN A 8 0.52 -0.01 8.06
N THR A 9 0.78 -0.28 6.77
CA THR A 9 0.26 0.51 5.65
C THR A 9 -0.54 -0.38 4.73
N CYS A 10 -1.76 0.04 4.40
CA CYS A 10 -2.60 -0.66 3.45
C CYS A 10 -2.03 -0.45 2.04
N VAL A 11 -1.63 -1.52 1.34
CA VAL A 11 -1.05 -1.39 -0.02
C VAL A 11 -2.06 -0.93 -1.08
N PHE A 12 -3.35 -0.96 -0.77
CA PHE A 12 -4.40 -0.62 -1.73
C PHE A 12 -4.81 0.86 -1.69
N CYS A 13 -4.72 1.49 -0.52
CA CYS A 13 -5.08 2.91 -0.35
C CYS A 13 -4.00 3.74 0.35
N PHE A 14 -2.85 3.13 0.66
CA PHE A 14 -1.70 3.70 1.34
C PHE A 14 -2.01 4.38 2.69
N SER A 15 -3.17 4.06 3.27
CA SER A 15 -3.58 4.56 4.58
C SER A 15 -3.07 3.65 5.68
N LYS A 16 -2.88 4.21 6.87
CA LYS A 16 -2.48 3.44 8.05
C LYS A 16 -3.51 2.36 8.36
N THR A 17 -3.05 1.14 8.62
CA THR A 17 -3.89 0.03 9.07
C THR A 17 -3.96 0.00 10.59
N SER A 18 -5.04 -0.56 11.12
CA SER A 18 -5.24 -0.77 12.56
C SER A 18 -5.06 -2.23 12.95
N HIS A 19 -4.78 -2.46 14.23
CA HIS A 19 -4.78 -3.81 14.79
C HIS A 19 -6.22 -4.33 14.92
N PRO A 20 -6.54 -5.51 14.35
CA PRO A 20 -7.84 -6.13 14.56
C PRO A 20 -8.05 -6.45 16.02
N LEU A 21 -9.22 -6.10 16.54
CA LEU A 21 -9.66 -6.45 17.88
C LEU A 21 -10.75 -7.52 17.80
N LYS A 22 -10.63 -8.55 18.62
CA LYS A 22 -11.65 -9.59 18.81
C LYS A 22 -12.31 -9.38 20.17
N LEU A 23 -13.62 -9.26 20.16
CA LEU A 23 -14.42 -9.28 21.37
C LEU A 23 -14.60 -10.73 21.83
N VAL A 24 -14.23 -11.03 23.07
CA VAL A 24 -14.36 -12.35 23.69
C VAL A 24 -15.18 -12.19 24.97
N THR A 25 -16.25 -12.97 25.07
CA THR A 25 -17.10 -12.99 26.27
C THR A 25 -16.66 -14.13 27.18
N ARG A 26 -16.32 -13.81 28.43
CA ARG A 26 -15.97 -14.80 29.46
C ARG A 26 -16.67 -14.46 30.75
N LYS A 27 -17.41 -15.40 31.33
CA LYS A 27 -18.18 -15.21 32.60
C LYS A 27 -19.03 -13.92 32.59
N SER A 28 -19.78 -13.70 31.51
CA SER A 28 -20.67 -12.53 31.33
C SER A 28 -19.95 -11.17 31.26
N LYS A 29 -18.61 -11.15 31.17
CA LYS A 29 -17.80 -9.96 30.92
C LYS A 29 -17.23 -10.01 29.51
N GLN A 30 -17.23 -8.87 28.82
CA GLN A 30 -16.65 -8.73 27.49
C GLN A 30 -15.22 -8.19 27.60
N TYR A 31 -14.31 -8.78 26.82
CA TYR A 31 -12.91 -8.41 26.75
C TYR A 31 -12.50 -8.18 25.29
N LEU A 32 -11.72 -7.15 25.03
CA LEU A 32 -11.12 -6.90 23.73
C LEU A 32 -9.71 -7.48 23.70
N TYR A 33 -9.45 -8.38 22.74
CA TYR A 33 -8.14 -8.96 22.49
C TYR A 33 -7.60 -8.50 21.15
N SER A 34 -6.32 -8.12 21.11
CA SER A 34 -5.63 -7.89 19.84
C SER A 34 -5.40 -9.21 19.10
N VAL A 35 -5.71 -9.24 17.81
CA VAL A 35 -5.46 -10.41 16.95
C VAL A 35 -4.10 -10.23 16.28
N ASN A 36 -3.18 -11.15 16.56
CA ASN A 36 -1.85 -11.16 15.95
C ASN A 36 -1.90 -11.66 14.50
N GLY A 37 -0.91 -11.26 13.68
CA GLY A 37 -0.73 -11.75 12.31
C GLY A 37 -1.65 -11.16 11.24
N THR A 38 -2.62 -10.33 11.62
CA THR A 38 -3.54 -9.66 10.69
C THR A 38 -3.53 -8.15 10.89
N THR A 39 -3.92 -7.43 9.85
CA THR A 39 -4.06 -5.96 9.85
C THR A 39 -5.33 -5.60 9.13
N VAL A 40 -6.01 -4.56 9.59
CA VAL A 40 -7.28 -4.12 9.02
C VAL A 40 -7.15 -2.72 8.44
N CYS A 41 -7.58 -2.55 7.20
CA CYS A 41 -7.74 -1.22 6.62
C CYS A 41 -9.09 -0.63 7.04
N THR A 42 -9.05 0.48 7.78
CA THR A 42 -10.24 1.19 8.26
C THR A 42 -10.61 2.39 7.38
N ASN A 43 -9.91 2.63 6.26
CA ASN A 43 -10.27 3.72 5.36
C ASN A 43 -11.56 3.35 4.57
N PRO A 44 -12.67 4.12 4.71
CA PRO A 44 -13.93 3.84 4.00
C PRO A 44 -13.81 3.90 2.48
N GLY A 45 -12.87 4.69 1.95
CA GLY A 45 -12.61 4.78 0.50
C GLY A 45 -11.72 3.66 -0.05
N CYS A 46 -11.28 2.71 0.77
CA CYS A 46 -10.38 1.65 0.34
C CYS A 46 -11.13 0.49 -0.34
N VAL A 47 -10.60 0.03 -1.47
CA VAL A 47 -11.21 -1.04 -2.29
C VAL A 47 -11.33 -2.39 -1.56
N ILE A 48 -10.44 -2.71 -0.62
CA ILE A 48 -10.57 -3.96 0.14
C ILE A 48 -11.73 -3.86 1.14
N ARG A 49 -11.95 -2.68 1.73
CA ARG A 49 -13.09 -2.44 2.63
C ARG A 49 -14.41 -2.46 1.86
N SER A 50 -14.46 -1.89 0.66
CA SER A 50 -15.68 -1.91 -0.16
C SER A 50 -16.04 -3.31 -0.66
N ARG A 51 -15.08 -4.24 -0.72
CA ARG A 51 -15.31 -5.65 -1.07
C ARG A 51 -15.64 -6.55 0.12
N GLY A 52 -15.69 -6.01 1.35
CA GLY A 52 -15.93 -6.79 2.58
C GLY A 52 -14.70 -7.54 3.11
N ASP A 53 -13.63 -7.62 2.32
CA ASP A 53 -12.35 -8.23 2.68
C ASP A 53 -11.52 -7.26 3.51
N THR A 54 -11.84 -7.17 4.81
CA THR A 54 -11.14 -6.26 5.72
C THR A 54 -9.78 -6.77 6.20
N HIS A 55 -9.46 -8.05 5.93
CA HIS A 55 -8.27 -8.73 6.45
C HIS A 55 -7.49 -9.44 5.33
N LYS A 56 -6.20 -9.13 5.21
CA LYS A 56 -5.22 -9.96 4.50
C LYS A 56 -4.09 -10.33 5.48
N GLY A 57 -3.48 -11.48 5.26
CA GLY A 57 -2.30 -11.92 6.03
C GLY A 57 -1.18 -10.88 5.92
N ARG A 58 -0.55 -10.56 7.06
CA ARG A 58 0.51 -9.54 7.13
C ARG A 58 1.65 -9.84 6.16
N ASP A 59 2.01 -11.11 6.00
CA ASP A 59 3.16 -11.52 5.18
C ASP A 59 2.89 -11.32 3.68
N SER A 60 1.68 -11.63 3.21
CA SER A 60 1.26 -11.38 1.84
C SER A 60 1.15 -9.88 1.53
N LEU A 61 0.77 -9.08 2.53
CA LEU A 61 0.72 -7.62 2.39
C LEU A 61 2.14 -7.04 2.30
N SER A 62 3.04 -7.50 3.16
CA SER A 62 4.45 -7.11 3.17
C SER A 62 5.16 -7.49 1.87
N SER A 63 4.95 -8.70 1.34
CA SER A 63 5.57 -9.12 0.07
C SER A 63 5.08 -8.27 -1.11
N LEU A 64 3.78 -7.96 -1.15
CA LEU A 64 3.21 -7.10 -2.17
C LEU A 64 3.75 -5.65 -2.09
N ALA A 65 3.87 -5.12 -0.87
CA ALA A 65 4.46 -3.80 -0.64
C ALA A 65 5.93 -3.73 -1.10
N ILE A 66 6.72 -4.77 -0.81
CA ILE A 66 8.11 -4.88 -1.27
C ILE A 66 8.16 -4.94 -2.81
N GLY A 67 7.30 -5.76 -3.42
CA GLY A 67 7.18 -5.85 -4.87
C GLY A 67 6.85 -4.51 -5.52
N PHE A 68 5.90 -3.75 -4.95
CA PHE A 68 5.55 -2.43 -5.44
C PHE A 68 6.66 -1.40 -5.26
N ALA A 69 7.36 -1.41 -4.11
CA ALA A 69 8.49 -0.52 -3.88
C ALA A 69 9.63 -0.79 -4.87
N GLY A 70 9.92 -2.06 -5.16
CA GLY A 70 10.90 -2.46 -6.17
C GLY A 70 10.48 -2.06 -7.58
N LEU A 71 9.22 -2.35 -7.95
CA LEU A 71 8.69 -1.99 -9.26
C LEU A 71 8.72 -0.47 -9.49
N SER A 72 8.33 0.34 -8.51
CA SER A 72 8.38 1.80 -8.65
C SER A 72 9.81 2.31 -8.73
N ALA A 73 10.75 1.72 -7.99
CA ALA A 73 12.15 2.08 -8.08
C ALA A 73 12.70 1.78 -9.49
N VAL A 74 12.32 0.68 -10.11
CA VAL A 74 12.72 0.34 -11.49
C VAL A 74 12.03 1.24 -12.52
N ALA A 75 10.71 1.44 -12.41
CA ALA A 75 9.95 2.20 -13.40
C ALA A 75 10.19 3.72 -13.31
N ILE A 76 10.35 4.25 -12.10
CA ILE A 76 10.35 5.69 -11.78
C ILE A 76 11.71 6.19 -11.28
N GLY A 77 12.60 5.28 -10.87
CA GLY A 77 13.86 5.65 -10.21
C GLY A 77 13.68 6.05 -8.74
N GLN A 78 12.46 5.96 -8.20
CA GLN A 78 12.15 6.28 -6.79
C GLN A 78 11.16 5.27 -6.19
N PRO A 79 11.33 4.87 -4.91
CA PRO A 79 10.34 4.05 -4.21
C PRO A 79 9.06 4.86 -3.96
N ILE A 80 7.92 4.18 -3.83
CA ILE A 80 6.66 4.82 -3.42
C ILE A 80 6.88 5.52 -2.08
N PRO A 81 6.57 6.82 -1.94
CA PRO A 81 6.85 7.60 -0.73
C PRO A 81 6.29 7.00 0.57
N CYS A 82 5.18 6.26 0.47
CA CYS A 82 4.52 5.60 1.61
C CYS A 82 5.32 4.44 2.20
N PHE A 83 6.27 3.87 1.46
CA PHE A 83 7.17 2.82 1.94
C PHE A 83 8.55 3.37 2.32
N ASP A 84 8.74 4.67 2.21
CA ASP A 84 10.01 5.29 2.54
C ASP A 84 10.09 5.59 4.05
N PRO A 85 11.15 5.14 4.74
CA PRO A 85 11.34 5.39 6.16
C PRO A 85 11.68 6.86 6.47
N ASN A 86 12.19 7.62 5.50
CA ASN A 86 12.46 9.04 5.67
C ASN A 86 11.16 9.81 5.40
N THR A 87 10.55 10.28 6.50
CA THR A 87 9.37 11.14 6.64
C THR A 87 8.72 11.55 5.31
N ILE A 88 7.46 11.15 5.10
CA ILE A 88 6.62 11.57 3.98
C ILE A 88 6.64 13.11 3.90
N SER A 89 7.50 13.66 3.05
CA SER A 89 7.53 15.08 2.78
C SER A 89 6.62 15.36 1.59
N LYS A 90 5.91 16.49 1.66
CA LYS A 90 5.06 16.95 0.56
C LYS A 90 5.86 17.04 -0.74
N LEU A 91 7.10 17.55 -0.65
CA LEU A 91 8.05 17.63 -1.76
C LEU A 91 8.32 16.28 -2.42
N LYS A 92 8.62 15.23 -1.64
CA LYS A 92 8.92 13.89 -2.17
C LYS A 92 7.70 13.26 -2.84
N THR A 93 6.53 13.50 -2.27
CA THR A 93 5.25 13.04 -2.84
C THR A 93 4.95 13.73 -4.16
N ASP A 94 5.15 15.05 -4.23
CA ASP A 94 4.89 15.83 -5.45
C ASP A 94 5.90 15.50 -6.54
N ASN A 95 7.17 15.29 -6.20
CA ASN A 95 8.19 14.83 -7.14
C ASN A 95 7.86 13.44 -7.71
N TYR A 96 7.47 12.50 -6.84
CA TYR A 96 7.04 11.17 -7.28
C TYR A 96 5.83 11.25 -8.23
N LYS A 97 4.82 12.08 -7.91
CA LYS A 97 3.66 12.31 -8.79
C LYS A 97 4.06 12.90 -10.14
N PHE A 98 5.00 13.84 -10.15
CA PHE A 98 5.52 14.43 -11.38
C PHE A 98 6.19 13.37 -12.27
N LEU A 99 7.09 12.56 -11.70
CA LEU A 99 7.78 11.49 -12.43
C LEU A 99 6.81 10.40 -12.92
N ALA A 100 5.85 10.01 -12.09
CA ALA A 100 4.81 9.05 -12.47
C ALA A 100 3.97 9.55 -13.65
N LYS A 101 3.57 10.83 -13.66
CA LYS A 101 2.88 11.45 -14.80
C LYS A 101 3.74 11.47 -16.05
N ALA A 102 5.02 11.81 -15.93
CA ALA A 102 5.94 11.82 -17.07
C ALA A 102 6.08 10.42 -17.70
N LEU A 103 6.11 9.36 -16.89
CA LEU A 103 6.14 7.98 -17.39
C LEU A 103 4.84 7.55 -18.06
N LEU A 104 3.69 7.91 -17.49
CA LEU A 104 2.40 7.65 -18.13
C LEU A 104 2.35 8.34 -19.51
N ASN A 105 2.78 9.60 -19.58
CA ASN A 105 2.80 10.35 -20.83
C ASN A 105 3.77 9.77 -21.87
N ARG A 106 4.93 9.24 -21.46
CA ARG A 106 5.85 8.52 -22.37
C ARG A 106 5.21 7.28 -22.97
N ASN A 107 4.39 6.57 -22.20
CA ASN A 107 3.69 5.38 -22.68
C ASN A 107 2.48 5.73 -23.55
N THR A 108 1.87 6.91 -23.39
CA THR A 108 0.78 7.36 -24.28
C THR A 108 1.28 8.05 -25.55
N SER A 109 2.53 8.53 -25.56
CA SER A 109 3.20 9.15 -26.71
C SER A 109 4.17 8.22 -27.45
N GLY A 110 4.13 6.91 -27.21
CA GLY A 110 4.92 5.94 -27.98
C GLY A 110 4.41 5.89 -29.44
N PRO A 111 5.30 5.73 -30.44
CA PRO A 111 4.93 5.88 -31.83
C PRO A 111 3.98 4.76 -32.25
N ALA A 112 2.93 5.13 -32.97
CA ALA A 112 2.26 4.23 -33.90
C ALA A 112 3.25 3.89 -35.03
N SER A 113 4.22 3.03 -34.76
CA SER A 113 4.99 2.40 -35.84
C SER A 113 4.14 1.28 -36.42
N SER A 114 3.33 1.67 -37.40
CA SER A 114 2.85 0.77 -38.44
C SER A 114 4.08 0.06 -39.02
N LEU A 115 4.24 -1.22 -38.71
CA LEU A 115 5.13 -2.10 -39.44
C LEU A 115 4.42 -2.43 -40.75
N VAL A 116 4.71 -1.62 -41.76
CA VAL A 116 4.58 -2.01 -43.16
C VAL A 116 5.78 -2.90 -43.46
N MET A 117 5.54 -4.18 -43.66
CA MET A 117 6.26 -5.01 -44.64
C MET A 117 5.36 -6.14 -45.10
#